data_AF-A0A3D0WAA9-F1
#
_entry.id   AF-A0A3D0WAA9-F1
#
_cell.length_a   1.000
_cell.length_b   1.000
_cell.length_c   1.000
_cell.angle_alpha   90.00
_cell.angle_beta   90.00
_cell.angle_gamma   90.00
#
_symmetry.space_group_name_H-M   'P 1'
#
loop_
_entity.id
_entity.type
_entity.pdbx_description
1 polymer ?
#
loop_
_entity_poly.entity_id
_entity_poly.type
_entity_poly.pdbx_seq_one_letter_code
_entity_poly.pdbx_strand_id
1 'polypeptide(L)'
;TPIILTDESACTSSALLPAPRVRMLRSTVASRVKATVLLVSAAPPATSLEKPNEPALSPKIAKMNGDLIEFAEAPRDVKIVDEAGKPLLGGDTQRRFFEGSWLHKYNGKYYLSYSTGDTHNIVYATSDNVYGPYTYRGVVLKPVNGWTSHHSIVEWKGKWWLFYHDVQLSGDTRLRNVKMTELKYNPDGSIQTIDPFAK
;
A
#
# COMPACT_ATOMS: atom_id res chain seq x y z
N THR A 1 -13.79 8.54 9.59
CA THR A 1 -13.90 7.13 9.98
C THR A 1 -12.57 6.50 9.65
N PRO A 2 -11.88 5.88 10.62
CA PRO A 2 -10.50 5.45 10.40
C PRO A 2 -10.45 4.37 9.33
N ILE A 3 -9.43 4.47 8.48
CA ILE A 3 -9.00 3.43 7.56
C ILE A 3 -8.06 2.55 8.38
N ILE A 4 -8.41 1.27 8.53
CA ILE A 4 -7.47 0.25 9.01
C ILE A 4 -6.98 -0.46 7.74
N LEU A 5 -5.67 -0.36 7.48
CA LEU A 5 -4.97 -1.12 6.46
C LEU A 5 -4.03 -2.05 7.22
N THR A 6 -4.25 -3.35 7.09
CA THR A 6 -3.30 -4.36 7.59
C THR A 6 -3.16 -5.44 6.54
N ASP A 7 -1.93 -5.66 6.10
CA ASP A 7 -1.47 -6.81 5.34
C ASP A 7 -0.86 -7.81 6.34
N GLU A 8 -1.30 -9.06 6.32
CA GLU A 8 -0.60 -10.14 7.03
C GLU A 8 0.55 -10.64 6.16
N SER A 9 1.72 -10.01 6.28
CA SER A 9 2.95 -10.64 5.79
C SER A 9 3.33 -11.78 6.74
N ALA A 10 3.30 -13.00 6.22
CA ALA A 10 3.50 -14.27 6.91
C ALA A 10 4.67 -14.30 7.91
N CYS A 11 4.36 -14.64 9.16
CA CYS A 11 5.28 -15.29 10.08
C CYS A 11 4.62 -16.60 10.52
N THR A 12 4.80 -17.67 9.75
CA THR A 12 4.38 -19.01 10.18
C THR A 12 5.31 -19.47 11.31
N SER A 13 4.81 -19.37 12.54
CA SER A 13 5.31 -20.13 13.69
C SER A 13 4.11 -20.79 14.35
N SER A 14 4.10 -22.12 14.30
CA SER A 14 3.12 -22.98 14.95
C SER A 14 3.17 -22.78 16.47
N ALA A 15 2.11 -22.21 17.05
CA ALA A 15 1.64 -22.51 18.40
C ALA A 15 0.19 -22.02 18.55
N LEU A 16 -0.76 -22.95 18.69
CA LEU A 16 -2.13 -22.65 19.08
C LEU A 16 -2.15 -22.10 20.52
N LEU A 17 -2.55 -20.84 20.69
CA LEU A 17 -3.10 -20.33 21.94
C LEU A 17 -4.30 -19.40 21.63
N PRO A 18 -5.38 -19.43 22.43
CA PRO A 18 -6.57 -18.63 22.17
C PRO A 18 -6.31 -17.13 22.44
N ALA A 19 -6.67 -16.28 21.49
CA ALA A 19 -6.49 -14.83 21.58
C ALA A 19 -7.40 -14.19 22.65
N PRO A 20 -6.91 -13.25 23.48
CA PRO A 20 -7.77 -12.45 24.35
C PRO A 20 -8.43 -11.31 23.56
N ARG A 21 -9.72 -11.04 23.86
CA ARG A 21 -10.48 -9.93 23.28
C ARG A 21 -9.84 -8.59 23.63
N VAL A 22 -9.35 -7.86 22.63
CA VAL A 22 -8.90 -6.46 22.78
C VAL A 22 -10.10 -5.52 22.62
N ARG A 23 -10.45 -4.80 23.69
CA ARG A 23 -11.48 -3.75 23.69
C ARG A 23 -10.81 -2.39 23.44
N MET A 24 -11.04 -1.79 22.27
CA MET A 24 -10.46 -0.49 21.94
C MET A 24 -11.27 0.65 22.58
N LEU A 25 -10.61 1.51 23.36
CA LEU A 25 -11.16 2.74 23.94
C LEU A 25 -11.24 3.83 22.87
N ARG A 26 -12.41 4.49 22.75
CA ARG A 26 -12.64 5.58 21.79
C ARG A 26 -11.98 6.87 22.29
N SER A 27 -11.10 7.44 21.47
CA SER A 27 -10.62 8.83 21.60
C SER A 27 -11.20 9.67 20.47
N THR A 28 -11.82 10.80 20.84
CA THR A 28 -12.50 11.71 19.91
C THR A 28 -11.53 12.81 19.49
N VAL A 29 -10.94 12.70 18.30
CA VAL A 29 -10.29 13.84 17.61
C VAL A 29 -10.75 13.87 16.16
N ALA A 30 -11.36 14.99 15.76
CA ALA A 30 -11.86 15.22 14.43
C ALA A 30 -10.73 15.69 13.50
N SER A 31 -10.44 14.94 12.43
CA SER A 31 -9.84 15.50 11.21
C SER A 31 -10.25 14.67 9.98
N ARG A 32 -10.27 15.33 8.82
CA ARG A 32 -10.99 14.93 7.61
C ARG A 32 -10.29 13.79 6.86
N VAL A 33 -10.61 12.55 7.19
CA VAL A 33 -10.42 11.40 6.29
C VAL A 33 -11.71 10.56 6.28
N LYS A 34 -12.42 10.58 5.15
CA LYS A 34 -13.62 9.76 4.93
C LYS A 34 -13.49 8.99 3.61
N ALA A 35 -13.01 7.75 3.74
CA ALA A 35 -13.42 6.59 2.97
C ALA A 35 -13.01 5.38 3.81
N THR A 36 -13.94 4.49 4.17
CA THR A 36 -13.63 3.25 4.89
C THR A 36 -13.57 2.14 3.85
N VAL A 37 -12.36 1.76 3.49
CA VAL A 37 -12.09 0.79 2.43
C VAL A 37 -10.93 -0.07 2.90
N LEU A 38 -11.14 -1.39 2.94
CA LEU A 38 -10.08 -2.35 3.16
C LEU A 38 -9.57 -2.81 1.80
N LEU A 39 -8.25 -2.70 1.60
CA LEU A 39 -7.59 -3.39 0.52
C LEU A 39 -7.26 -4.80 1.00
N VAL A 40 -7.72 -5.81 0.27
CA VAL A 40 -7.51 -7.22 0.59
C VAL A 40 -6.49 -7.75 -0.41
N SER A 41 -5.35 -8.25 0.08
CA SER A 41 -4.44 -9.08 -0.71
C SER A 41 -4.92 -10.53 -0.63
N ALA A 42 -4.98 -11.25 -1.76
CA ALA A 42 -5.35 -12.66 -1.80
C ALA A 42 -4.14 -13.54 -2.23
N ALA A 43 -4.01 -14.72 -1.64
CA ALA A 43 -2.87 -15.65 -1.67
C ALA A 43 -2.60 -16.39 -3.03
N PRO A 44 -1.41 -17.00 -3.27
CA PRO A 44 -0.90 -17.47 -4.59
C PRO A 44 -1.19 -18.99 -4.88
N PRO A 45 -0.96 -19.57 -6.10
CA PRO A 45 0.19 -19.42 -7.00
C PRO A 45 -0.19 -19.20 -8.47
N ALA A 46 -0.43 -17.94 -8.82
CA ALA A 46 -0.07 -17.46 -10.14
C ALA A 46 0.64 -16.15 -9.88
N THR A 47 1.96 -16.18 -9.80
CA THR A 47 2.68 -14.92 -9.75
C THR A 47 2.53 -14.26 -11.11
N SER A 48 2.34 -12.94 -11.15
CA SER A 48 2.25 -12.20 -12.42
C SER A 48 3.47 -12.43 -13.33
N LEU A 49 4.58 -12.92 -12.77
CA LEU A 49 5.78 -13.35 -13.48
C LEU A 49 5.57 -14.53 -14.44
N GLU A 50 4.64 -15.44 -14.14
CA GLU A 50 4.36 -16.61 -14.98
C GLU A 50 3.62 -16.24 -16.28
N LYS A 51 3.01 -15.05 -16.30
CA LYS A 51 2.15 -14.56 -17.39
C LYS A 51 2.56 -13.14 -17.80
N PRO A 52 3.78 -12.94 -18.35
CA PRO A 52 4.35 -11.62 -18.55
C PRO A 52 3.58 -10.75 -19.55
N ASN A 53 2.84 -11.38 -20.48
CA ASN A 53 2.07 -10.70 -21.52
C ASN A 53 0.58 -10.53 -21.16
N GLU A 54 0.14 -11.03 -20.00
CA GLU A 54 -1.22 -10.83 -19.50
C GLU A 54 -1.26 -9.63 -18.54
N PRO A 55 -2.44 -9.02 -18.32
CA PRO A 55 -2.61 -8.04 -17.25
C PRO A 55 -2.11 -8.59 -15.91
N ALA A 56 -1.35 -7.78 -15.18
CA ALA A 56 -0.88 -8.13 -13.86
C ALA A 56 -2.05 -8.30 -12.88
N LEU A 57 -1.82 -9.10 -11.84
CA LEU A 57 -2.76 -9.20 -10.73
C LEU A 57 -2.95 -7.83 -10.06
N SER A 58 -4.17 -7.59 -9.60
CA SER A 58 -4.58 -6.35 -8.97
C SER A 58 -4.79 -6.56 -7.47
N PRO A 59 -4.58 -5.54 -6.62
CA PRO A 59 -5.08 -5.58 -5.26
C PRO A 59 -6.61 -5.64 -5.27
N LYS A 60 -7.23 -6.19 -4.22
CA LYS A 60 -8.68 -6.19 -4.08
C LYS A 60 -9.14 -5.06 -3.19
N ILE A 61 -10.37 -4.60 -3.42
CA ILE A 61 -11.02 -3.56 -2.64
C ILE A 61 -12.42 -3.99 -2.24
N ALA A 62 -12.77 -3.78 -0.97
CA ALA A 62 -14.12 -3.96 -0.47
C ALA A 62 -14.48 -2.90 0.56
N LYS A 63 -15.70 -2.38 0.47
CA LYS A 63 -16.30 -1.58 1.52
C LYS A 63 -16.58 -2.45 2.74
N MET A 64 -16.20 -1.98 3.92
CA MET A 64 -16.60 -2.58 5.19
C MET A 64 -18.05 -2.21 5.54
N ASN A 65 -18.74 -3.09 6.25
CA ASN A 65 -20.04 -2.78 6.87
C ASN A 65 -19.87 -1.76 8.03
N GLY A 66 -20.98 -1.43 8.70
CA GLY A 66 -20.97 -0.42 9.77
C GLY A 66 -20.24 -0.85 11.06
N ASP A 67 -20.11 -2.16 11.29
CA ASP A 67 -19.44 -2.71 12.49
C ASP A 67 -17.94 -2.97 12.28
N LEU A 68 -17.46 -2.91 11.03
CA LEU A 68 -16.07 -3.11 10.61
C LEU A 68 -15.55 -4.55 10.83
N ILE A 69 -16.43 -5.54 10.89
CA ILE A 69 -16.08 -6.96 11.05
C ILE A 69 -16.27 -7.72 9.73
N GLU A 70 -17.24 -7.32 8.90
CA GLU A 70 -17.51 -7.96 7.61
C GLU A 70 -17.47 -6.96 6.44
N PHE A 71 -17.37 -7.50 5.22
CA PHE A 71 -17.53 -6.70 4.01
C PHE A 71 -19.00 -6.40 3.75
N ALA A 72 -19.30 -5.14 3.42
CA ALA A 72 -20.59 -4.72 2.92
C ALA A 72 -20.80 -5.09 1.44
N GLU A 73 -19.76 -5.56 0.76
CA GLU A 73 -19.81 -5.96 -0.64
C GLU A 73 -18.76 -7.03 -0.95
N ALA A 74 -18.94 -7.78 -2.04
CA ALA A 74 -17.91 -8.67 -2.53
C ALA A 74 -16.65 -7.89 -2.94
N PRO A 75 -15.44 -8.36 -2.59
CA PRO A 75 -14.19 -7.75 -3.05
C PRO A 75 -14.08 -7.69 -4.57
N ARG A 76 -13.54 -6.58 -5.07
CA ARG A 76 -13.38 -6.31 -6.51
C ARG A 76 -11.93 -5.99 -6.83
N ASP A 77 -11.53 -6.21 -8.08
CA ASP A 77 -10.19 -5.82 -8.54
C ASP A 77 -10.03 -4.30 -8.64
N VAL A 78 -8.93 -3.80 -8.09
CA VAL A 78 -8.48 -2.42 -8.28
C VAL A 78 -7.57 -2.37 -9.49
N LYS A 79 -8.14 -2.04 -10.65
CA LYS A 79 -7.38 -1.96 -11.90
C LYS A 79 -6.31 -0.87 -11.82
N ILE A 80 -5.07 -1.23 -12.12
CA ILE A 80 -3.96 -0.30 -12.28
C ILE A 80 -3.59 -0.24 -13.76
N VAL A 81 -3.49 0.98 -14.28
CA VAL A 81 -3.28 1.25 -15.71
C VAL A 81 -2.09 2.20 -15.92
N ASP A 82 -1.51 2.13 -17.11
CA ASP A 82 -0.54 3.12 -17.59
C ASP A 82 -1.21 4.45 -17.96
N GLU A 83 -0.40 5.41 -18.41
CA GLU A 83 -0.82 6.75 -18.81
C GLU A 83 -1.77 6.75 -20.01
N ALA A 84 -1.76 5.69 -20.83
CA ALA A 84 -2.67 5.49 -21.95
C ALA A 84 -3.96 4.74 -21.55
N GLY A 85 -4.11 4.38 -20.27
CA GLY A 85 -5.27 3.66 -19.75
C GLY A 85 -5.24 2.15 -19.98
N LYS A 86 -4.10 1.58 -20.40
CA LYS A 86 -3.94 0.13 -20.58
C LYS A 86 -3.54 -0.53 -19.26
N PRO A 87 -4.06 -1.72 -18.93
CA PRO A 87 -3.63 -2.46 -17.75
C PRO A 87 -2.12 -2.70 -17.75
N LEU A 88 -1.48 -2.54 -16.58
CA LEU A 88 -0.09 -2.95 -16.43
C LEU A 88 0.04 -4.46 -16.63
N LEU A 89 1.09 -4.89 -17.31
CA LEU A 89 1.31 -6.30 -17.64
C LEU A 89 2.14 -7.01 -16.56
N GLY A 90 2.05 -8.34 -16.52
CA GLY A 90 2.80 -9.15 -15.55
C GLY A 90 4.32 -9.02 -15.66
N GLY A 91 4.82 -8.76 -16.88
CA GLY A 91 6.25 -8.54 -17.14
C GLY A 91 6.74 -7.14 -16.76
N ASP A 92 5.83 -6.21 -16.43
CA ASP A 92 6.16 -4.84 -16.04
C ASP A 92 6.49 -4.74 -14.55
N THR A 93 7.54 -5.46 -14.15
CA THR A 93 7.91 -5.67 -12.73
C THR A 93 8.28 -4.38 -11.99
N GLN A 94 8.57 -3.30 -12.71
CA GLN A 94 8.88 -1.98 -12.11
C GLN A 94 7.63 -1.20 -11.70
N ARG A 95 6.45 -1.58 -12.22
CA ARG A 95 5.20 -0.83 -12.03
C ARG A 95 4.04 -1.66 -11.52
N ARG A 96 3.98 -2.95 -11.85
CA ARG A 96 2.87 -3.83 -11.45
C ARG A 96 2.79 -3.99 -9.93
N PHE A 97 1.59 -4.32 -9.46
CA PHE A 97 1.36 -4.65 -8.06
C PHE A 97 2.08 -5.95 -7.66
N PHE A 98 2.57 -5.99 -6.42
CA PHE A 98 3.05 -7.20 -5.77
C PHE A 98 2.39 -7.38 -4.40
N GLU A 99 2.55 -6.42 -3.48
CA GLU A 99 1.98 -6.46 -2.12
C GLU A 99 1.82 -5.07 -1.50
N GLY A 100 1.35 -5.01 -0.25
CA GLY A 100 1.47 -3.81 0.59
C GLY A 100 0.68 -2.60 0.13
N SER A 101 -0.56 -2.81 -0.28
CA SER A 101 -1.43 -1.75 -0.75
C SER A 101 -1.78 -0.76 0.37
N TRP A 102 -1.55 0.53 0.11
CA TRP A 102 -1.89 1.64 0.98
C TRP A 102 -2.66 2.73 0.24
N LEU A 103 -3.82 3.12 0.79
CA LEU A 103 -4.68 4.15 0.20
C LEU A 103 -4.75 5.40 1.08
N HIS A 104 -4.49 6.56 0.49
CA HIS A 104 -4.72 7.85 1.13
C HIS A 104 -5.36 8.85 0.16
N LYS A 105 -5.88 9.96 0.69
CA LYS A 105 -6.51 11.02 -0.10
C LYS A 105 -5.73 12.31 0.06
N TYR A 106 -5.37 12.94 -1.06
CA TYR A 106 -4.68 14.23 -1.12
C TYR A 106 -5.29 15.10 -2.22
N ASN A 107 -5.59 16.37 -1.93
CA ASN A 107 -6.21 17.33 -2.86
C ASN A 107 -7.37 16.77 -3.70
N GLY A 108 -8.28 16.04 -3.05
CA GLY A 108 -9.46 15.47 -3.69
C GLY A 108 -9.24 14.14 -4.43
N LYS A 109 -8.00 13.74 -4.70
CA LYS A 109 -7.65 12.49 -5.39
C LYS A 109 -7.29 11.36 -4.44
N TYR A 110 -7.54 10.13 -4.87
CA TYR A 110 -7.13 8.91 -4.19
C TYR A 110 -5.76 8.47 -4.70
N TYR A 111 -4.87 8.12 -3.78
CA TYR A 111 -3.50 7.68 -4.04
C TYR A 111 -3.37 6.25 -3.53
N LEU A 112 -3.29 5.31 -4.46
CA LEU A 112 -2.97 3.92 -4.18
C LEU A 112 -1.46 3.76 -4.34
N SER A 113 -0.80 3.41 -3.25
CA SER A 113 0.64 3.15 -3.21
C SER A 113 0.89 1.71 -2.79
N TYR A 114 1.93 1.08 -3.33
CA TYR A 114 2.16 -0.36 -3.16
C TYR A 114 3.61 -0.73 -3.45
N SER A 115 4.00 -1.91 -2.97
CA SER A 115 5.30 -2.52 -3.25
C SER A 115 5.31 -3.24 -4.58
N THR A 116 6.43 -3.14 -5.29
CA THR A 116 6.68 -3.87 -6.54
C THR A 116 7.41 -5.20 -6.32
N GLY A 117 7.73 -5.56 -5.07
CA GLY A 117 8.31 -6.86 -4.71
C GLY A 117 9.72 -7.05 -5.24
N ASP A 118 9.88 -7.81 -6.32
CA ASP A 118 11.16 -8.20 -6.93
C ASP A 118 11.97 -7.05 -7.52
N THR A 119 11.39 -5.85 -7.61
CA THR A 119 12.10 -4.62 -7.98
C THR A 119 12.21 -3.61 -6.84
N HIS A 120 11.70 -3.97 -5.66
CA HIS A 120 11.94 -3.32 -4.37
C HIS A 120 11.50 -1.85 -4.24
N ASN A 121 10.71 -1.33 -5.17
CA ASN A 121 10.20 0.04 -5.12
C ASN A 121 8.89 0.11 -4.34
N ILE A 122 8.64 1.25 -3.72
CA ILE A 122 7.26 1.69 -3.44
C ILE A 122 6.86 2.63 -4.57
N VAL A 123 5.78 2.29 -5.27
CA VAL A 123 5.22 3.10 -6.35
C VAL A 123 3.83 3.60 -5.98
N TYR A 124 3.30 4.52 -6.77
CA TYR A 124 1.94 5.02 -6.59
C TYR A 124 1.21 5.26 -7.90
N ALA A 125 -0.11 5.18 -7.81
CA ALA A 125 -1.07 5.44 -8.84
C ALA A 125 -2.23 6.29 -8.26
N THR A 126 -2.90 7.07 -9.11
CA THR A 126 -3.96 8.01 -8.66
C THR A 126 -5.28 7.77 -9.37
N SER A 127 -6.39 8.03 -8.68
CA SER A 127 -7.74 8.02 -9.24
C SER A 127 -8.63 9.11 -8.62
N ASP A 128 -9.68 9.50 -9.34
CA ASP A 128 -10.75 10.34 -8.81
C ASP A 128 -11.85 9.50 -8.13
N ASN A 129 -11.83 8.17 -8.30
CA ASN A 129 -12.75 7.23 -7.68
C ASN A 129 -11.98 6.27 -6.76
N VAL A 130 -12.50 6.02 -5.56
CA VAL A 130 -11.91 5.09 -4.60
C VAL A 130 -11.77 3.66 -5.17
N TYR A 131 -12.64 3.26 -6.08
CA TYR A 131 -12.61 1.96 -6.76
C TYR A 131 -11.73 1.92 -8.01
N GLY A 132 -11.10 3.04 -8.39
CA GLY A 132 -10.29 3.13 -9.59
C GLY A 132 -11.09 3.34 -10.89
N PRO A 133 -10.47 3.08 -12.05
CA PRO A 133 -9.09 2.61 -12.22
C PRO A 133 -8.06 3.63 -11.70
N TYR A 134 -6.87 3.14 -11.32
CA TYR A 134 -5.75 3.96 -10.85
C TYR A 134 -4.68 4.04 -11.94
N THR A 135 -4.34 5.26 -12.36
CA THR A 135 -3.28 5.51 -13.33
C THR A 135 -1.94 5.63 -12.61
N TYR A 136 -0.95 4.83 -13.01
CA TYR A 136 0.42 4.88 -12.49
C TYR A 136 1.01 6.30 -12.61
N ARG A 137 1.79 6.72 -11.60
CA ARG A 137 2.40 8.05 -11.55
C ARG A 137 3.90 8.07 -11.28
N GLY A 138 4.44 7.05 -10.62
CA GLY A 138 5.88 6.98 -10.38
C GLY A 138 6.27 6.29 -9.07
N VAL A 139 7.53 6.50 -8.69
CA VAL A 139 8.14 5.92 -7.50
C VAL A 139 7.99 6.88 -6.31
N VAL A 140 7.46 6.38 -5.19
CA VAL A 140 7.46 7.06 -3.89
C VAL A 140 8.79 6.87 -3.19
N LEU A 141 9.27 5.62 -3.10
CA LEU A 141 10.49 5.25 -2.38
C LEU A 141 11.33 4.29 -3.23
N LYS A 142 12.59 4.65 -3.43
CA LYS A 142 13.61 3.79 -4.07
C LYS A 142 13.96 2.57 -3.19
N PRO A 143 14.64 1.55 -3.72
CA PRO A 143 15.01 0.36 -2.96
C PRO A 143 15.75 0.67 -1.66
N VAL A 144 15.35 -0.03 -0.60
CA VAL A 144 15.96 0.02 0.73
C VAL A 144 16.96 -1.13 0.91
N ASN A 145 17.67 -1.17 2.04
CA ASN A 145 18.44 -2.34 2.41
C ASN A 145 17.49 -3.47 2.83
N GLY A 146 17.74 -4.68 2.30
CA GLY A 146 16.89 -5.85 2.50
C GLY A 146 15.93 -6.09 1.34
N TRP A 147 15.37 -7.30 1.25
CA TRP A 147 14.55 -7.68 0.08
C TRP A 147 13.14 -7.05 0.10
N THR A 148 12.51 -6.96 1.27
CA THR A 148 11.14 -6.43 1.38
C THR A 148 11.15 -4.91 1.52
N SER A 149 10.23 -4.24 0.81
CA SER A 149 9.93 -2.82 0.99
C SER A 149 8.42 -2.69 1.28
N HIS A 150 8.07 -2.03 2.38
CA HIS A 150 6.68 -1.85 2.81
C HIS A 150 6.51 -0.47 3.45
N HIS A 151 5.29 0.08 3.44
CA HIS A 151 5.10 1.47 3.83
C HIS A 151 3.69 1.83 4.31
N SER A 152 3.58 3.04 4.85
CA SER A 152 2.32 3.78 5.00
C SER A 152 2.56 5.29 4.84
N ILE A 153 1.53 6.01 4.39
CA ILE A 153 1.57 7.46 4.18
C ILE A 153 0.46 8.13 5.00
N VAL A 154 0.84 9.09 5.84
CA VAL A 154 -0.11 9.76 6.74
C VAL A 154 0.20 11.25 6.88
N GLU A 155 -0.85 12.06 7.01
CA GLU A 155 -0.75 13.46 7.38
C GLU A 155 -0.74 13.61 8.91
N TRP A 156 0.24 14.33 9.45
CA TRP A 156 0.32 14.68 10.85
C TRP A 156 0.82 16.11 11.02
N LYS A 157 0.02 16.93 11.73
CA LYS A 157 0.31 18.36 12.01
C LYS A 157 0.65 19.17 10.74
N GLY A 158 -0.12 18.97 9.67
CA GLY A 158 0.04 19.70 8.40
C GLY A 158 1.24 19.27 7.56
N LYS A 159 1.89 18.16 7.93
CA LYS A 159 3.00 17.55 7.17
C LYS A 159 2.64 16.13 6.79
N TRP A 160 3.16 15.68 5.66
CA TRP A 160 3.00 14.30 5.20
C TRP A 160 4.24 13.50 5.55
N TRP A 161 4.02 12.26 5.95
CA TRP A 161 5.06 11.36 6.41
C TRP A 161 4.95 10.04 5.68
N LEU A 162 6.09 9.56 5.20
CA LEU A 162 6.27 8.19 4.76
C LEU A 162 6.88 7.40 5.93
N PHE A 163 6.17 6.39 6.40
CA PHE A 163 6.72 5.34 7.26
C PHE A 163 7.10 4.16 6.39
N TYR A 164 8.29 3.61 6.61
CA TYR A 164 8.83 2.47 5.87
C TYR A 164 9.76 1.66 6.75
N HIS A 165 10.32 0.56 6.26
CA HIS A 165 11.35 -0.20 6.98
C HIS A 165 12.58 -0.45 6.11
N ASP A 166 13.68 -0.81 6.76
CA ASP A 166 14.83 -1.46 6.13
C ASP A 166 15.51 -2.42 7.11
N VAL A 167 16.68 -2.95 6.73
CA VAL A 167 17.48 -3.86 7.56
C VAL A 167 18.82 -3.27 7.99
N GLN A 168 18.97 -1.95 7.99
CA GLN A 168 20.27 -1.33 8.30
C GLN A 168 20.79 -1.70 9.71
N LEU A 169 19.92 -1.98 10.67
CA LEU A 169 20.34 -2.38 12.01
C LEU A 169 20.77 -3.85 12.12
N SER A 170 20.23 -4.73 11.28
CA SER A 170 20.39 -6.18 11.42
C SER A 170 21.20 -6.85 10.30
N GLY A 171 21.17 -6.29 9.09
CA GLY A 171 21.64 -6.93 7.87
C GLY A 171 20.79 -8.13 7.40
N ASP A 172 19.70 -8.49 8.10
CA ASP A 172 18.86 -9.65 7.81
C ASP A 172 17.47 -9.21 7.33
N THR A 173 17.09 -9.65 6.12
CA THR A 173 15.77 -9.40 5.49
C THR A 173 14.58 -9.69 6.41
N ARG A 174 14.72 -10.64 7.33
CA ARG A 174 13.64 -11.04 8.25
C ARG A 174 13.58 -10.18 9.51
N LEU A 175 14.63 -9.44 9.83
CA LEU A 175 14.77 -8.62 11.04
C LEU A 175 14.80 -7.13 10.65
N ARG A 176 13.64 -6.52 10.56
CA ARG A 176 13.48 -5.16 10.00
C ARG A 176 13.37 -4.10 11.07
N ASN A 177 13.71 -2.86 10.74
CA ASN A 177 13.53 -1.69 11.57
C ASN A 177 12.72 -0.60 10.85
N VAL A 178 11.73 -0.02 11.53
CA VAL A 178 10.90 1.05 10.97
C VAL A 178 11.65 2.39 10.99
N LYS A 179 11.42 3.18 9.94
CA LYS A 179 11.92 4.54 9.74
C LYS A 179 10.78 5.44 9.28
N MET A 180 11.01 6.75 9.36
CA MET A 180 10.10 7.74 8.82
C MET A 180 10.86 8.88 8.15
N THR A 181 10.26 9.47 7.13
CA THR A 181 10.77 10.68 6.48
C THR A 181 9.61 11.56 6.02
N GLU A 182 9.88 12.85 5.83
CA GLU A 182 8.88 13.79 5.33
C GLU A 182 8.60 13.48 3.85
N LEU A 183 7.33 13.32 3.52
CA LEU A 183 6.84 13.18 2.15
C LEU A 183 6.37 14.53 1.63
N LYS A 184 6.74 14.88 0.41
CA LYS A 184 6.37 16.13 -0.23
C LYS A 184 5.62 15.88 -1.54
N TYR A 185 4.52 16.60 -1.72
CA TYR A 185 3.82 16.67 -2.99
C TYR A 185 4.29 17.90 -3.77
N ASN A 186 4.38 17.75 -5.08
CA ASN A 186 4.50 18.85 -6.01
C ASN A 186 3.12 19.53 -6.21
N PRO A 187 3.08 20.76 -6.76
CA PRO A 187 1.83 21.48 -6.99
C PRO A 187 0.82 20.75 -7.88
N ASP A 188 1.29 19.89 -8.79
CA ASP A 188 0.45 19.06 -9.67
C ASP A 188 -0.11 17.81 -8.99
N GLY A 189 0.24 17.58 -7.71
CA GLY A 189 -0.14 16.42 -6.93
C GLY A 189 0.78 15.21 -7.10
N SER A 190 1.84 15.28 -7.89
CA SER A 190 2.86 14.21 -7.93
C SER A 190 3.65 14.16 -6.62
N ILE A 191 4.12 12.98 -6.22
CA ILE A 191 4.97 12.78 -5.04
C ILE A 191 6.43 12.92 -5.44
N GLN A 192 7.22 13.66 -4.64
CA GLN A 192 8.68 13.71 -4.79
C GLN A 192 9.29 12.38 -4.35
N THR A 193 9.99 11.70 -5.26
CA THR A 193 10.64 10.42 -4.98
C THR A 193 11.67 10.54 -3.86
N ILE A 194 11.58 9.65 -2.88
CA ILE A 194 12.48 9.56 -1.76
C ILE A 194 13.58 8.54 -2.08
N ASP A 195 14.82 8.96 -1.89
CA ASP A 195 15.98 8.09 -1.87
C ASP A 195 16.35 7.80 -0.40
N PRO A 196 16.28 6.55 0.07
CA PRO A 196 16.46 6.24 1.50
C PRO A 196 17.89 6.48 1.99
N PHE A 197 18.85 6.75 1.10
CA PHE A 197 20.27 6.95 1.42
C PHE A 197 20.82 8.31 1.02
N ALA A 198 20.01 9.17 0.40
CA ALA A 198 20.40 10.56 0.16
C ALA A 198 20.57 11.30 1.49
N LYS A 199 21.63 12.12 1.58
CA LYS A 199 21.96 12.94 2.75
C LYS A 199 21.26 14.28 2.73
#